data_AF-A0A7S2M2Y0-F1
#
_entry.id   AF-A0A7S2M2Y0-F1
#
_cell.length_a   1.000
_cell.length_b   1.000
_cell.length_c   1.000
_cell.angle_alpha   90.00
_cell.angle_beta   90.00
_cell.angle_gamma   90.00
#
_symmetry.space_group_name_H-M   'P 1'
#
loop_
_entity.id
_entity.type
_entity.pdbx_description
1 polymer ?
#
loop_
_entity_poly.entity_id
_entity_poly.type
_entity_poly.pdbx_seq_one_letter_code
_entity_poly.pdbx_strand_id
1 'polypeptide(L)'
;KWTEQGCKNMRVSEWTSEEVAKWVKKISNIQEDVSNLFQENDINGAELLALNEFGLEKIGVKRAGTICLLLKEIKQLEKASQDVVTFIEQSPYCFGKLVDFLRLKHLSSLGLTVDPALPSVCEHKKDMFEKMIRYYFPGDSSKLILG
;
A
#
# COMPACT_ATOMS: atom_id res chain seq x y z
N LYS A 1 -5.86 -18.00 -7.34
CA LYS A 1 -5.53 -16.72 -8.00
C LYS A 1 -4.25 -16.20 -7.37
N TRP A 2 -3.13 -16.12 -8.10
CA TRP A 2 -1.80 -15.79 -7.54
C TRP A 2 -1.33 -14.37 -7.86
N THR A 3 -2.17 -13.58 -8.54
CA THR A 3 -1.86 -12.25 -9.06
C THR A 3 -2.92 -11.23 -8.71
N GLU A 4 -3.55 -11.33 -7.53
CA GLU A 4 -4.14 -10.13 -6.95
C GLU A 4 -3.00 -9.32 -6.37
N GLN A 5 -2.25 -8.65 -7.25
CA GLN A 5 -1.44 -7.50 -6.85
C GLN A 5 -2.40 -6.57 -6.11
N GLY A 6 -2.12 -6.36 -4.83
CA GLY A 6 -2.89 -5.48 -3.97
C GLY A 6 -2.74 -4.01 -4.37
N CYS A 7 -3.13 -3.65 -5.58
CA CYS A 7 -3.38 -2.26 -6.00
C CYS A 7 -4.67 -1.71 -5.37
N LYS A 8 -5.10 -2.24 -4.21
CA LYS A 8 -6.26 -1.73 -3.47
C LYS A 8 -5.93 -0.60 -2.50
N ASN A 9 -4.68 -0.15 -2.46
CA ASN A 9 -4.32 1.11 -1.84
C ASN A 9 -3.98 2.10 -2.96
N MET A 10 -5.01 2.68 -3.59
CA MET A 10 -4.81 3.89 -4.38
C MET A 10 -4.05 4.89 -3.51
N ARG A 11 -2.97 5.46 -4.06
CA ARG A 11 -2.15 6.42 -3.32
C ARG A 11 -3.04 7.56 -2.88
N VAL A 12 -2.82 8.06 -1.66
CA VAL A 12 -3.62 9.16 -1.13
C VAL A 12 -3.59 10.36 -2.06
N SER A 13 -2.45 10.62 -2.73
CA SER A 13 -2.31 11.67 -3.74
C SER A 13 -3.23 11.53 -4.96
N GLU A 14 -3.78 10.34 -5.22
CA GLU A 14 -4.65 10.03 -6.35
C GLU A 14 -6.14 10.00 -5.94
N TRP A 15 -6.45 10.27 -4.67
CA TRP A 15 -7.84 10.27 -4.20
C TRP A 15 -8.62 11.43 -4.81
N THR A 16 -9.85 11.11 -5.22
CA THR A 16 -10.87 12.08 -5.58
C THR A 16 -11.42 12.81 -4.35
N SER A 17 -12.06 13.96 -4.54
CA SER A 17 -12.69 14.70 -3.44
C SER A 17 -13.78 13.90 -2.72
N GLU A 18 -14.48 13.01 -3.44
CA GLU A 18 -15.45 12.09 -2.83
C GLU A 18 -14.78 11.05 -1.91
N GLU A 19 -13.61 10.52 -2.30
CA GLU A 19 -12.83 9.60 -1.48
C GLU A 19 -12.24 10.27 -0.25
N VAL A 20 -11.78 11.52 -0.39
CA VAL A 20 -11.34 12.36 0.73
C VAL A 20 -12.49 12.59 1.72
N ALA A 21 -13.68 12.99 1.24
CA ALA A 21 -14.84 13.19 2.10
C ALA A 21 -15.26 11.90 2.83
N LYS A 22 -15.23 10.76 2.14
CA LYS A 22 -15.46 9.43 2.74
C LYS A 22 -14.41 9.09 3.79
N TRP A 23 -13.15 9.46 3.58
CA TRP A 23 -12.10 9.26 4.57
C TRP A 23 -12.33 10.13 5.81
N VAL A 24 -12.62 11.43 5.64
CA VAL A 24 -12.94 12.35 6.76
C VAL A 24 -14.10 11.81 7.60
N LYS A 25 -15.15 11.30 6.94
CA LYS A 25 -16.33 10.72 7.61
C LYS A 25 -16.00 9.48 8.48
N LYS A 26 -14.92 8.76 8.17
CA LYS A 26 -14.48 7.59 8.94
C LYS A 26 -13.68 7.96 10.20
N ILE A 27 -13.21 9.20 10.31
CA ILE A 27 -12.44 9.64 11.47
C ILE A 27 -13.38 9.74 12.68
N SER A 28 -13.05 9.00 13.75
CA SER A 28 -13.80 9.04 14.99
C SER A 28 -13.79 10.43 15.62
N ASN A 29 -14.94 10.87 16.15
CA ASN A 29 -15.12 12.16 16.82
C ASN A 29 -15.06 13.42 15.94
N ILE A 30 -15.12 13.26 14.61
CA ILE A 30 -15.35 14.38 13.68
C ILE A 30 -16.83 14.45 13.33
N GLN A 31 -17.37 15.67 13.29
CA GLN A 31 -18.77 15.92 12.94
C GLN A 31 -18.98 15.72 11.42
N GLU A 32 -20.15 15.23 11.03
CA GLU A 32 -20.44 14.88 9.63
C GLU A 32 -20.41 16.08 8.68
N ASP A 33 -20.77 17.27 9.19
CA ASP A 33 -20.68 18.55 8.49
C ASP A 33 -19.26 18.86 7.97
N VAL A 34 -18.23 18.43 8.68
CA VAL A 34 -16.83 18.61 8.27
C VAL A 34 -16.54 17.85 6.98
N SER A 35 -17.09 16.65 6.79
CA SER A 35 -16.89 15.89 5.55
C SER A 35 -17.50 16.60 4.32
N ASN A 36 -18.64 17.26 4.51
CA ASN A 36 -19.27 18.06 3.46
C ASN A 36 -18.41 19.27 3.10
N LEU A 37 -17.75 19.93 4.06
CA LEU A 37 -16.85 21.04 3.76
C LEU A 37 -15.69 20.64 2.83
N PHE A 38 -15.13 19.45 3.02
CA PHE A 38 -14.07 18.95 2.14
C PHE A 38 -14.59 18.65 0.73
N GLN A 39 -15.82 18.14 0.63
CA GLN A 39 -16.46 17.87 -0.66
C GLN A 39 -16.87 19.17 -1.38
N GLU A 40 -17.44 20.14 -0.67
CA GLU A 40 -17.88 21.43 -1.21
C GLU A 40 -16.71 22.29 -1.70
N ASN A 41 -15.53 22.17 -1.05
CA ASN A 41 -14.31 22.83 -1.48
C ASN A 41 -13.49 22.00 -2.50
N ASP A 42 -14.03 20.87 -2.97
CA ASP A 42 -13.42 19.96 -3.94
C ASP A 42 -11.98 19.53 -3.59
N ILE A 43 -11.71 19.30 -2.30
CA ILE A 43 -10.37 18.97 -1.81
C ILE A 43 -9.99 17.57 -2.26
N ASN A 44 -9.02 17.47 -3.18
CA ASN A 44 -8.49 16.19 -3.63
C ASN A 44 -7.41 15.64 -2.70
N GLY A 45 -6.96 14.42 -2.97
CA GLY A 45 -6.00 13.73 -2.13
C GLY A 45 -4.61 14.37 -2.05
N ALA A 46 -4.14 15.03 -3.11
CA ALA A 46 -2.88 15.76 -3.10
C ALA A 46 -2.97 17.04 -2.24
N GLU A 47 -4.10 17.74 -2.34
CA GLU A 47 -4.40 18.93 -1.52
C GLU A 47 -4.58 18.56 -0.05
N LEU A 48 -5.25 17.43 0.23
CA LEU A 48 -5.40 16.90 1.59
C LEU A 48 -4.06 16.72 2.29
N LEU A 49 -3.06 16.18 1.58
CA LEU A 49 -1.71 15.98 2.12
C LEU A 49 -0.95 17.30 2.33
N ALA A 50 -1.31 18.35 1.59
CA ALA A 50 -0.71 19.69 1.71
C ALA A 50 -1.45 20.59 2.72
N LEU A 51 -2.61 20.18 3.24
CA LEU A 51 -3.41 20.98 4.14
C LEU A 51 -2.70 21.24 5.47
N ASN A 52 -2.69 22.51 5.86
CA ASN A 52 -2.20 22.98 7.15
C ASN A 52 -3.34 23.61 7.96
N GLU A 53 -3.05 24.04 9.19
CA GLU A 53 -4.02 24.68 10.09
C GLU A 53 -4.78 25.82 9.41
N PHE A 54 -4.05 26.71 8.73
CA PHE A 54 -4.64 27.83 7.99
C PHE A 54 -5.57 27.37 6.86
N GLY A 55 -5.19 26.33 6.12
CA GLY A 55 -6.03 25.75 5.07
C GLY A 55 -7.34 25.18 5.62
N LEU A 56 -7.28 24.49 6.76
CA LEU A 56 -8.47 23.95 7.43
C LEU A 56 -9.42 25.05 7.92
N GLU A 57 -8.87 26.14 8.46
CA GLU A 57 -9.65 27.32 8.83
C GLU A 57 -10.32 27.96 7.62
N LYS A 58 -9.60 28.05 6.48
CA LYS A 58 -10.11 28.62 5.23
C LYS A 58 -11.24 27.79 4.61
N ILE A 59 -11.20 26.47 4.77
CA ILE A 59 -12.28 25.55 4.36
C ILE A 59 -13.52 25.71 5.26
N GLY A 60 -13.38 26.37 6.41
CA GLY A 60 -14.49 26.67 7.32
C GLY A 60 -14.53 25.80 8.58
N VAL A 61 -13.48 25.02 8.86
CA VAL A 61 -13.37 24.28 10.12
C VAL A 61 -13.02 25.26 11.24
N LYS A 62 -13.98 25.54 12.13
CA LYS A 62 -13.83 26.56 13.19
C LYS A 62 -13.38 26.01 14.53
N ARG A 63 -13.65 24.73 14.80
CA ARG A 63 -13.39 24.12 16.10
C ARG A 63 -11.93 23.69 16.18
N ALA A 64 -11.13 24.37 17.00
CA ALA A 64 -9.71 24.08 17.20
C ALA A 64 -9.43 22.59 17.51
N GLY A 65 -10.26 21.94 18.33
CA GLY A 65 -10.13 20.51 18.62
C GLY A 65 -10.26 19.63 17.37
N THR A 66 -11.16 19.97 16.45
CA THR A 66 -11.33 19.26 15.17
C THR A 66 -10.15 19.49 14.24
N ILE A 67 -9.63 20.71 14.18
CA ILE A 67 -8.43 21.05 13.40
C ILE A 67 -7.24 20.21 13.88
N CYS A 68 -7.00 20.16 15.19
CA CYS A 68 -5.92 19.35 15.76
C CYS A 68 -6.07 17.85 15.44
N LEU A 69 -7.29 17.32 15.49
CA LEU A 69 -7.56 15.92 15.13
C LEU A 69 -7.30 15.66 13.64
N LEU A 70 -7.82 16.51 12.76
CA LEU A 70 -7.59 16.40 11.31
C LEU A 70 -6.09 16.44 10.97
N LEU A 71 -5.35 17.40 11.53
CA LEU A 71 -3.90 17.48 11.31
C LEU A 71 -3.16 16.23 11.79
N LYS A 72 -3.60 15.62 12.89
CA LYS A 72 -3.01 14.37 13.38
C LYS A 72 -3.29 13.22 12.42
N GLU A 73 -4.53 13.08 11.95
CA GLU A 73 -4.93 12.04 11.02
C GLU A 73 -4.27 12.21 9.64
N ILE A 74 -4.18 13.44 9.12
CA ILE A 74 -3.47 13.74 7.86
C ILE A 74 -1.99 13.33 7.97
N LYS A 75 -1.32 13.63 9.10
CA LYS A 75 0.07 13.20 9.33
C LYS A 75 0.23 11.68 9.40
N GLN A 76 -0.74 10.97 9.97
CA GLN A 76 -0.73 9.50 9.98
C GLN A 76 -0.96 8.95 8.58
N LEU A 77 -1.86 9.56 7.83
CA LEU A 77 -2.17 9.21 6.45
C LEU A 77 -0.95 9.40 5.52
N GLU A 78 -0.24 10.52 5.68
CA GLU A 78 1.01 10.81 4.95
C GLU A 78 2.08 9.73 5.23
N LYS A 79 2.31 9.39 6.50
CA LYS A 79 3.26 8.32 6.88
C LYS A 79 2.88 6.98 6.27
N ALA A 80 1.62 6.59 6.36
CA ALA A 80 1.12 5.35 5.76
C ALA A 80 1.24 5.35 4.22
N SER A 81 1.16 6.51 3.58
CA SER A 81 1.32 6.63 2.13
C SER A 81 2.78 6.49 1.66
N GLN A 82 3.75 6.96 2.46
CA GLN A 82 5.18 6.84 2.17
C GLN A 82 5.68 5.39 2.25
N ASP A 83 5.09 4.58 3.14
CA ASP A 83 5.42 3.16 3.29
C ASP A 83 5.08 2.30 2.05
N VAL A 84 4.31 2.84 1.09
CA VAL A 84 3.85 2.12 -0.11
C VAL A 84 4.88 2.17 -1.26
N VAL A 85 5.88 3.06 -1.23
CA VAL A 85 6.97 3.05 -2.22
C VAL A 85 8.04 2.05 -1.76
N THR A 86 7.70 0.75 -1.83
CA THR A 86 8.69 -0.30 -1.66
C THR A 86 9.59 -0.31 -2.90
N PHE A 87 10.75 0.35 -2.82
CA PHE A 87 11.82 0.17 -3.79
C PHE A 87 12.30 -1.28 -3.70
N ILE A 88 11.79 -2.13 -4.58
CA ILE A 88 12.28 -3.50 -4.72
C ILE A 88 13.36 -3.46 -5.76
N GLU A 89 14.59 -3.45 -5.27
CA GLU A 89 15.75 -3.67 -6.11
C GLU A 89 15.58 -4.99 -6.86
N GLN A 90 15.35 -4.88 -8.17
CA GLN A 90 15.14 -6.02 -9.05
C GLN A 90 16.51 -6.67 -9.31
N SER A 91 16.87 -7.70 -8.56
CA SER A 91 18.06 -8.49 -8.86
C SER A 91 17.72 -9.53 -9.93
N PRO A 92 18.32 -9.50 -11.14
CA PRO A 92 18.09 -10.51 -12.17
C PRO A 92 18.36 -11.93 -11.68
N TYR A 93 19.31 -12.09 -10.76
CA TYR A 93 19.63 -13.36 -10.10
C TYR A 93 18.46 -13.88 -9.26
N CYS A 94 17.90 -13.04 -8.37
CA CYS A 94 16.76 -13.40 -7.53
C CYS A 94 15.52 -13.74 -8.37
N PHE A 95 15.27 -12.96 -9.43
CA PHE A 95 14.19 -13.24 -10.38
C PHE A 95 14.39 -14.56 -11.12
N GLY A 96 15.62 -14.84 -11.57
CA GLY A 96 15.94 -16.12 -12.21
C GLY A 96 15.60 -17.31 -11.30
N LYS A 97 16.00 -17.24 -10.02
CA LYS A 97 15.68 -18.28 -9.02
C LYS A 97 14.18 -18.48 -8.83
N LEU A 98 13.42 -17.39 -8.77
CA LEU A 98 11.96 -17.45 -8.67
C LEU A 98 11.34 -18.09 -9.92
N VAL A 99 11.70 -17.62 -11.11
CA VAL A 99 11.13 -18.10 -12.37
C VAL A 99 11.46 -19.57 -12.59
N ASP A 100 12.70 -19.99 -12.29
CA ASP A 100 13.09 -21.40 -12.38
C ASP A 100 12.26 -22.29 -11.46
N PHE A 101 12.04 -21.88 -10.21
CA PHE A 101 11.19 -22.62 -9.28
C PHE A 101 9.74 -22.71 -9.78
N LEU A 102 9.15 -21.60 -10.22
CA LEU A 102 7.78 -21.59 -10.74
C LEU A 102 7.64 -22.47 -11.98
N ARG A 103 8.63 -22.44 -12.88
CA ARG A 103 8.68 -23.27 -14.08
C ARG A 103 8.72 -24.76 -13.71
N LEU A 104 9.60 -25.15 -12.79
CA LEU A 104 9.71 -26.54 -12.32
C LEU A 104 8.44 -27.00 -11.60
N LYS A 105 7.83 -26.14 -10.78
CA LYS A 105 6.59 -26.45 -10.07
C LYS A 105 5.43 -26.67 -11.03
N HIS A 106 5.37 -25.88 -12.12
CA HIS A 106 4.39 -26.09 -13.18
C HIS A 106 4.61 -27.42 -13.91
N LEU A 107 5.86 -27.76 -14.28
CA LEU A 107 6.16 -29.04 -14.91
C LEU A 107 5.81 -30.24 -14.02
N SER A 108 6.06 -30.13 -12.71
CA SER A 108 5.67 -31.16 -11.76
C SER A 108 4.15 -31.32 -11.68
N SER A 109 3.39 -30.21 -11.71
CA SER A 109 1.92 -30.27 -11.75
C SER A 109 1.35 -30.95 -13.00
N LEU A 110 2.13 -31.02 -14.09
CA LEU A 110 1.80 -31.75 -15.32
C LEU A 110 2.31 -33.20 -15.31
N GLY A 111 2.93 -33.67 -14.24
CA GLY A 111 3.52 -35.00 -14.13
C GLY A 111 4.80 -35.20 -14.94
N LEU A 112 5.42 -34.11 -15.42
CA LEU A 112 6.61 -34.16 -16.28
C LEU A 112 7.92 -34.18 -15.48
N THR A 113 7.89 -33.78 -14.20
CA THR A 113 9.05 -33.76 -13.30
C THR A 113 8.66 -34.04 -11.85
N VAL A 114 9.64 -34.33 -11.01
CA VAL A 114 9.46 -34.35 -9.54
C VAL A 114 9.23 -32.94 -8.99
N ASP A 115 8.65 -32.85 -7.79
CA ASP A 115 8.42 -31.58 -7.09
C ASP A 115 9.76 -30.90 -6.77
N PRO A 116 9.98 -29.63 -7.18
CA PRO A 116 11.27 -28.97 -6.99
C PRO A 116 11.53 -28.60 -5.53
N ALA A 117 12.81 -28.65 -5.15
CA ALA A 117 13.26 -28.05 -3.89
C ALA A 117 13.03 -26.52 -3.87
N LEU A 118 12.90 -25.95 -2.67
CA LEU A 118 12.76 -24.50 -2.49
C LEU A 118 13.94 -23.73 -3.11
N PRO A 119 13.72 -22.50 -3.61
CA PRO A 119 14.78 -21.69 -4.18
C PRO A 119 15.92 -21.45 -3.17
N SER A 120 17.13 -21.85 -3.55
CA SER A 120 18.35 -21.53 -2.78
C SER A 120 19.03 -20.29 -3.36
N VAL A 121 19.26 -19.31 -2.49
CA VAL A 121 19.81 -17.98 -2.78
C VAL A 121 21.01 -17.74 -1.87
N CYS A 122 22.06 -17.10 -2.39
CA CYS A 122 23.24 -16.71 -1.60
C CYS A 122 22.85 -15.90 -0.35
N GLU A 123 23.57 -16.11 0.76
CA GLU A 123 23.25 -15.50 2.07
C GLU A 123 23.03 -13.99 2.00
N HIS A 124 23.94 -13.28 1.33
CA HIS A 124 23.92 -11.82 1.17
C HIS A 124 22.77 -11.29 0.27
N LYS A 125 22.01 -12.17 -0.39
CA LYS A 125 20.84 -11.84 -1.22
C LYS A 125 19.52 -12.40 -0.66
N LYS A 126 19.53 -13.12 0.47
CA LYS A 126 18.33 -13.72 1.07
C LYS A 126 17.28 -12.69 1.44
N ASP A 127 17.65 -11.63 2.16
CA ASP A 127 16.73 -10.55 2.57
C ASP A 127 16.05 -9.88 1.35
N MET A 128 16.84 -9.64 0.30
CA MET A 128 16.33 -9.08 -0.95
C MET A 128 15.35 -10.04 -1.64
N PHE A 129 15.69 -11.33 -1.71
CA PHE A 129 14.81 -12.35 -2.28
C PHE A 129 13.50 -12.46 -1.49
N GLU A 130 13.56 -12.47 -0.16
CA GLU A 130 12.38 -12.54 0.70
C GLU A 130 11.45 -11.35 0.51
N LYS A 131 12.00 -10.12 0.49
CA LYS A 131 11.23 -8.89 0.21
C LYS A 131 10.56 -8.95 -1.16
N MET A 132 11.30 -9.41 -2.17
CA MET A 132 10.77 -9.61 -3.53
C MET A 132 9.60 -10.61 -3.52
N ILE A 133 9.75 -11.78 -2.90
CA ILE A 133 8.68 -12.79 -2.86
C ILE A 133 7.45 -12.26 -2.12
N ARG A 134 7.61 -11.65 -0.95
CA ARG A 134 6.49 -11.10 -0.16
C ARG A 134 5.71 -10.03 -0.92
N TYR A 135 6.38 -9.28 -1.79
CA TYR A 135 5.73 -8.28 -2.61
C TYR A 135 4.94 -8.86 -3.78
N TYR A 136 5.54 -9.76 -4.57
CA TYR A 136 4.85 -10.34 -5.73
C TYR A 136 3.82 -11.42 -5.35
N PHE A 137 4.02 -12.09 -4.21
CA PHE A 137 3.17 -13.16 -3.71
C PHE A 137 2.76 -12.89 -2.26
N PRO A 138 1.90 -11.89 -2.00
CA PRO A 138 1.51 -11.53 -0.64
C PRO A 138 0.74 -12.64 0.09
N GLY A 139 0.81 -12.62 1.42
CA GLY A 139 0.06 -13.53 2.30
C GLY A 139 0.58 -14.96 2.32
N ASP A 140 -0.32 -15.95 2.32
CA ASP A 140 0.07 -17.36 2.37
C ASP A 140 0.80 -17.84 1.11
N SER A 141 0.69 -17.08 0.01
CA SER A 141 1.39 -17.40 -1.24
C SER A 141 2.90 -17.30 -1.11
N SER A 142 3.45 -16.39 -0.30
CA SER A 142 4.90 -16.26 -0.11
C SER A 142 5.49 -17.47 0.60
N LYS A 143 4.73 -18.08 1.53
CA LYS A 143 5.17 -19.27 2.30
C LYS A 143 5.44 -20.46 1.37
N LEU A 144 4.69 -20.59 0.28
CA LEU A 144 4.86 -21.66 -0.70
C LEU A 144 6.19 -21.59 -1.47
N ILE A 145 6.89 -20.46 -1.44
CA ILE A 145 8.16 -20.22 -2.13
C ILE A 145 9.31 -20.06 -1.11
N LEU A 146 9.03 -19.49 0.06
CA LEU A 146 10.04 -19.24 1.10
C LEU A 146 10.22 -20.42 2.08
N GLY A 147 9.24 -21.32 2.17
CA GLY A 147 9.16 -22.34 3.22
C GLY A 147 8.30 -21.89 4.39
#